data_AF-A0A1V1NR76-F1
#
_entry.id   AF-A0A1V1NR76-F1
#
_cell.length_a   1.000
_cell.length_b   1.000
_cell.length_c   1.000
_cell.angle_alpha   90.00
_cell.angle_beta   90.00
_cell.angle_gamma   90.00
#
_symmetry.space_group_name_H-M   'P 1'
#
loop_
_entity.id
_entity.type
_entity.pdbx_description
1 polymer ?
#
loop_
_entity_poly.entity_id
_entity_poly.type
_entity_poly.pdbx_seq_one_letter_code
_entity_poly.pdbx_strand_id
1 'polypeptide(L)'
;MAHAGLGDIYLHRQEFEESRYQWEHVSHLQVDIGQAELKNRCNMALCRIYFYKKLYPRAAKYWWDARTNDSSQTITVDHLELLETLLSYFQEKGDDEKAYYCLQDIETLTSDERSKKMV
;
A
#
# COMPACT_ATOMS: atom_id res chain seq x y z
N MET A 1 15.88 -12.19 6.06
CA MET A 1 15.56 -11.06 5.15
C MET A 1 15.47 -11.44 3.66
N ALA A 2 15.76 -12.69 3.24
CA ALA A 2 15.64 -13.10 1.83
C ALA A 2 14.22 -12.99 1.25
N HIS A 3 13.19 -13.27 2.06
CA HIS A 3 11.79 -13.22 1.63
C HIS A 3 11.30 -11.82 1.23
N ALA A 4 11.70 -10.76 1.94
CA ALA A 4 11.32 -9.39 1.57
C ALA A 4 11.91 -8.98 0.21
N GLY A 5 13.19 -9.33 -0.03
CA GLY A 5 13.84 -9.07 -1.32
C GLY A 5 13.22 -9.87 -2.47
N LEU A 6 12.87 -11.14 -2.23
CA LEU A 6 12.15 -11.95 -3.23
C LEU A 6 10.75 -11.40 -3.50
N GLY A 7 10.04 -10.95 -2.46
CA GLY A 7 8.71 -10.34 -2.57
C GLY A 7 8.71 -9.12 -3.49
N ASP A 8 9.71 -8.24 -3.36
CA ASP A 8 9.90 -7.07 -4.24
C ASP A 8 10.21 -7.50 -5.69
N ILE A 9 11.11 -8.48 -5.88
CA ILE A 9 11.46 -8.99 -7.22
C ILE A 9 10.24 -9.58 -7.94
N TYR A 10 9.45 -10.40 -7.25
CA TYR A 10 8.24 -10.99 -7.82
C TYR A 10 7.18 -9.95 -8.13
N LEU A 11 7.04 -8.91 -7.29
CA LEU A 11 6.12 -7.82 -7.55
C LEU A 11 6.49 -7.06 -8.84
N HIS A 12 7.77 -6.72 -9.00
CA HIS A 12 8.26 -6.06 -10.22
C HIS A 12 8.07 -6.90 -11.48
N ARG A 13 8.11 -8.22 -11.36
CA ARG A 13 7.84 -9.16 -12.46
C ARG A 13 6.36 -9.44 -12.69
N GLN A 14 5.46 -8.84 -11.90
CA GLN A 14 4.02 -9.10 -11.90
C GLN A 14 3.67 -10.56 -11.56
N GLU A 15 4.58 -11.28 -10.89
CA GLU A 15 4.38 -12.63 -10.36
C GLU A 15 3.65 -12.53 -9.01
N PHE A 16 2.38 -12.10 -9.06
CA PHE A 16 1.62 -11.68 -7.88
C PHE A 16 1.39 -12.80 -6.85
N GLU A 17 1.29 -14.06 -7.27
CA GLU A 17 1.12 -15.20 -6.36
C GLU A 17 2.38 -15.46 -5.53
N GLU A 18 3.53 -15.51 -6.20
CA GLU A 18 4.82 -15.72 -5.55
C GLU A 18 5.16 -14.53 -4.65
N SER A 19 4.94 -13.30 -5.14
CA SER A 19 5.09 -12.10 -4.33
C SER A 19 4.23 -12.14 -3.07
N ARG A 20 2.95 -12.53 -3.20
CA ARG A 20 2.03 -12.64 -2.06
C ARG A 20 2.58 -13.63 -1.03
N TYR A 21 2.98 -14.82 -1.48
CA TYR A 21 3.50 -15.87 -0.61
C TYR A 21 4.71 -15.36 0.20
N GLN A 22 5.65 -14.67 -0.45
CA GLN A 22 6.81 -14.11 0.24
C GLN A 22 6.40 -13.05 1.29
N TRP A 23 5.50 -12.13 0.93
CA TRP A 23 5.08 -11.04 1.83
C TRP A 23 4.20 -11.51 2.98
N GLU A 24 3.34 -12.50 2.77
CA GLU A 24 2.59 -13.16 3.85
C GLU A 24 3.54 -13.89 4.82
N HIS A 25 4.57 -14.56 4.31
CA HIS A 25 5.58 -15.21 5.13
C HIS A 25 6.36 -14.20 5.99
N VAL A 26 6.79 -13.07 5.41
CA VAL A 26 7.45 -12.00 6.18
C VAL A 26 6.51 -11.43 7.24
N SER A 27 5.25 -11.14 6.89
CA SER A 27 4.26 -10.59 7.81
C SER A 27 4.04 -11.48 9.05
N HIS A 28 3.99 -12.81 8.87
CA HIS A 28 3.86 -13.75 9.98
C HIS A 28 5.08 -13.76 10.90
N LEU A 29 6.30 -13.69 10.35
CA LEU A 29 7.54 -13.68 11.14
C LEU A 29 7.72 -12.39 11.96
N GLN A 30 7.04 -11.31 11.58
CA GLN A 30 7.21 -10.01 12.22
C GLN A 30 6.40 -9.81 13.51
N VAL A 31 5.33 -10.60 13.71
CA VAL A 31 4.57 -10.59 14.97
C VAL A 31 5.50 -10.81 16.17
N ASP A 32 6.65 -11.45 15.95
CA ASP A 32 7.59 -11.81 17.01
C ASP A 32 8.72 -10.78 17.25
N ILE A 33 8.94 -9.78 16.37
CA ILE A 33 10.20 -9.00 16.34
C ILE A 33 10.01 -7.47 16.43
N GLY A 34 8.76 -6.95 16.46
CA GLY A 34 8.52 -5.53 16.75
C GLY A 34 9.08 -4.53 15.72
N GLN A 35 9.18 -4.93 14.44
CA GLN A 35 9.72 -4.09 13.37
C GLN A 35 8.61 -3.36 12.59
N ALA A 36 8.19 -2.19 13.09
CA ALA A 36 7.10 -1.40 12.49
C ALA A 36 7.33 -1.03 11.01
N GLU A 37 8.55 -0.65 10.63
CA GLU A 37 8.89 -0.29 9.25
C GLU A 37 8.68 -1.46 8.27
N LEU A 38 9.19 -2.64 8.62
CA LEU A 38 9.05 -3.82 7.77
C LEU A 38 7.57 -4.29 7.74
N LYS A 39 6.78 -4.03 8.79
CA LYS A 39 5.33 -4.32 8.82
C LYS A 39 4.60 -3.45 7.81
N ASN A 40 4.96 -2.18 7.72
CA ASN A 40 4.38 -1.26 6.74
C ASN A 40 4.77 -1.60 5.33
N ARG A 41 6.03 -2.00 5.10
CA ARG A 41 6.45 -2.53 3.80
C ARG A 41 5.62 -3.75 3.38
N CYS A 42 5.39 -4.70 4.30
CA CYS A 42 4.53 -5.85 4.02
C CYS A 42 3.11 -5.43 3.67
N ASN A 43 2.51 -4.55 4.47
CA ASN A 43 1.14 -4.09 4.25
C ASN A 43 1.01 -3.36 2.90
N MET A 44 1.96 -2.49 2.55
CA MET A 44 1.93 -1.79 1.26
C MET A 44 2.15 -2.73 0.08
N ALA A 45 3.02 -3.73 0.21
CA ALA A 45 3.20 -4.75 -0.84
C ALA A 45 1.94 -5.60 -1.03
N LEU A 46 1.33 -6.08 0.05
CA LEU A 46 0.07 -6.83 -0.02
C LEU A 46 -1.07 -5.98 -0.57
N CYS A 47 -1.14 -4.70 -0.20
CA CYS A 47 -2.08 -3.74 -0.78
C CYS A 47 -1.97 -3.69 -2.31
N ARG A 48 -0.75 -3.47 -2.83
CA ARG A 48 -0.48 -3.44 -4.29
C ARG A 48 -0.86 -4.75 -4.97
N ILE A 49 -0.48 -5.88 -4.39
CA ILE A 49 -0.80 -7.22 -4.93
C ILE A 49 -2.31 -7.41 -5.04
N TYR A 50 -3.05 -7.10 -3.96
CA TYR A 50 -4.50 -7.23 -3.95
C TYR A 50 -5.19 -6.23 -4.89
N PHE A 51 -4.63 -5.03 -5.04
CA PHE A 51 -5.08 -4.05 -6.01
C PHE A 51 -4.95 -4.58 -7.45
N TYR A 52 -3.78 -5.06 -7.86
CA TYR A 52 -3.56 -5.61 -9.21
C TYR A 52 -4.43 -6.85 -9.48
N LYS A 53 -4.75 -7.61 -8.44
CA LYS A 53 -5.71 -8.72 -8.50
C LYS A 53 -7.18 -8.29 -8.49
N LYS A 54 -7.48 -6.99 -8.45
CA LYS A 54 -8.83 -6.40 -8.36
C LYS A 54 -9.62 -6.85 -7.11
N LEU A 55 -8.92 -7.18 -6.04
CA LEU A 55 -9.48 -7.57 -4.74
C LEU A 55 -9.49 -6.35 -3.80
N TYR A 56 -10.27 -5.34 -4.15
CA TYR A 56 -10.28 -4.02 -3.48
C TYR A 56 -10.56 -4.06 -1.97
N PRO A 57 -11.47 -4.89 -1.44
CA PRO A 57 -11.68 -4.97 0.02
C PRO A 57 -10.40 -5.38 0.78
N ARG A 58 -9.59 -6.27 0.19
CA ARG A 58 -8.31 -6.68 0.79
C ARG A 58 -7.27 -5.58 0.62
N ALA A 59 -7.17 -4.98 -0.56
CA ALA A 59 -6.26 -3.86 -0.79
C ALA A 59 -6.53 -2.70 0.20
N ALA A 60 -7.79 -2.31 0.35
CA ALA A 60 -8.26 -1.29 1.28
C ALA A 60 -7.85 -1.58 2.73
N LYS A 61 -8.02 -2.83 3.17
CA LYS A 61 -7.59 -3.27 4.52
C LYS A 61 -6.10 -3.06 4.71
N TYR A 62 -5.27 -3.56 3.80
CA TYR A 62 -3.81 -3.46 3.94
C TYR A 62 -3.28 -2.04 3.78
N TRP A 63 -3.92 -1.20 2.96
CA TRP A 63 -3.62 0.24 2.92
C TRP A 63 -3.88 0.90 4.27
N TRP A 64 -5.05 0.64 4.88
CA TRP A 64 -5.39 1.20 6.18
C TRP A 64 -4.47 0.70 7.30
N ASP A 65 -4.13 -0.60 7.29
CA ASP A 65 -3.20 -1.21 8.23
C ASP A 65 -1.77 -0.63 8.09
N ALA A 66 -1.35 -0.21 6.89
CA ALA A 66 -0.08 0.48 6.68
C ALA A 66 -0.12 1.92 7.23
N ARG A 67 -1.17 2.68 6.85
CA ARG A 67 -1.35 4.08 7.26
C ARG A 67 -1.40 4.26 8.77
N THR A 68 -2.10 3.38 9.48
CA THR A 68 -2.30 3.47 10.94
C THR A 68 -1.04 3.14 11.73
N ASN A 69 -0.11 2.36 11.17
CA ASN A 69 1.16 2.02 11.81
C ASN A 69 2.25 3.08 11.59
N ASP A 70 2.26 3.77 10.44
CA ASP A 70 3.17 4.88 10.16
C ASP A 70 2.57 5.80 9.09
N SER A 71 2.11 6.98 9.52
CA SER A 71 1.53 7.99 8.64
C SER A 71 2.57 8.77 7.82
N SER A 72 3.87 8.52 8.03
CA SER A 72 4.96 9.28 7.42
C SER A 72 5.56 8.62 6.17
N GLN A 73 5.24 7.35 5.88
CA GLN A 73 5.81 6.70 4.70
C GLN A 73 5.21 7.23 3.40
N THR A 74 6.11 7.74 2.58
CA THR A 74 5.85 8.32 1.26
C THR A 74 5.22 7.28 0.34
N ILE A 75 3.93 7.48 0.09
CA ILE A 75 3.24 6.83 -1.01
C ILE A 75 3.92 7.34 -2.31
N THR A 76 4.40 6.44 -3.17
CA THR A 76 5.04 6.81 -4.46
C THR A 76 4.01 7.05 -5.57
N VAL A 77 4.40 7.67 -6.69
CA VAL A 77 3.49 8.06 -7.79
C VAL A 77 2.69 6.89 -8.40
N ASP A 78 3.25 5.66 -8.41
CA ASP A 78 2.54 4.42 -8.81
C ASP A 78 1.31 4.07 -7.94
N HIS A 79 0.99 4.88 -6.95
CA HIS A 79 -0.17 4.71 -6.08
C HIS A 79 -1.33 5.64 -6.38
N LEU A 80 -1.22 6.62 -7.28
CA LEU A 80 -2.34 7.54 -7.51
C LEU A 80 -3.61 6.79 -7.97
N GLU A 81 -3.48 5.92 -8.97
CA GLU A 81 -4.58 5.06 -9.45
C GLU A 81 -5.12 4.15 -8.34
N LEU A 82 -4.22 3.59 -7.53
CA LEU A 82 -4.58 2.76 -6.38
C LEU A 82 -5.41 3.57 -5.37
N LEU A 83 -4.95 4.77 -5.00
CA LEU A 83 -5.64 5.64 -4.05
C LEU A 83 -6.98 6.13 -4.60
N GLU A 84 -7.06 6.54 -5.86
CA GLU A 84 -8.33 6.93 -6.49
C GLU A 84 -9.35 5.79 -6.51
N THR A 85 -8.88 4.56 -6.75
CA THR A 85 -9.71 3.36 -6.67
C THR A 85 -10.16 3.07 -5.24
N LEU A 86 -9.26 3.17 -4.26
CA LEU A 86 -9.59 2.97 -2.86
C LEU A 86 -10.53 4.06 -2.33
N LEU A 87 -10.35 5.31 -2.73
CA LEU A 87 -11.24 6.42 -2.42
C LEU A 87 -12.65 6.13 -2.91
N SER A 88 -12.80 5.77 -4.18
CA SER A 88 -14.09 5.39 -4.76
C SER A 88 -14.72 4.24 -3.98
N TYR A 89 -13.93 3.22 -3.65
CA TYR A 89 -14.38 2.09 -2.82
C TYR A 89 -14.86 2.54 -1.43
N PHE A 90 -14.13 3.41 -0.73
CA PHE A 90 -14.53 3.89 0.61
C PHE A 90 -15.79 4.75 0.56
N GLN A 91 -15.91 5.62 -0.45
CA GLN A 91 -17.11 6.43 -0.67
C GLN A 91 -18.34 5.55 -0.92
N GLU A 92 -18.23 4.52 -1.77
CA GLU A 92 -19.32 3.56 -2.01
C GLU A 92 -19.74 2.79 -0.75
N LYS A 93 -18.82 2.59 0.20
CA LYS A 93 -19.10 1.93 1.48
C LYS A 93 -19.56 2.88 2.59
N GLY A 94 -19.51 4.19 2.37
CA GLY A 94 -19.80 5.19 3.39
C GLY A 94 -18.75 5.21 4.51
N ASP A 95 -17.50 4.85 4.21
CA ASP A 95 -16.39 4.88 5.16
C ASP A 95 -15.66 6.24 5.08
N ASP A 96 -16.33 7.27 5.61
CA ASP A 96 -15.93 8.67 5.44
C ASP A 96 -14.54 8.99 6.00
N GLU A 97 -14.16 8.34 7.11
CA GLU A 97 -12.84 8.49 7.73
C GLU A 97 -11.74 8.04 6.77
N LYS A 98 -11.88 6.83 6.21
CA LYS A 98 -10.88 6.28 5.28
C LYS A 98 -10.87 7.04 3.96
N ALA A 99 -12.03 7.47 3.48
CA ALA A 99 -12.14 8.32 2.30
C ALA A 99 -11.40 9.66 2.48
N TYR A 100 -11.58 10.32 3.63
CA TYR A 100 -10.89 11.57 3.97
C TYR A 100 -9.37 11.40 3.92
N TYR A 101 -8.86 10.34 4.54
CA TYR A 101 -7.43 10.08 4.57
C TYR A 101 -6.86 9.69 3.20
N CYS A 102 -7.63 8.99 2.37
CA CYS A 102 -7.24 8.67 1.01
C CYS A 102 -7.13 9.94 0.14
N LEU A 103 -8.06 10.87 0.30
CA LEU A 103 -8.01 12.19 -0.32
C LEU A 103 -6.76 12.99 0.09
N GLN A 104 -6.44 13.02 1.38
CA GLN A 104 -5.27 13.72 1.88
C GLN A 104 -3.97 13.19 1.24
N ASP A 105 -3.87 11.88 1.04
CA ASP A 105 -2.71 11.26 0.39
C ASP A 105 -2.61 11.63 -1.09
N ILE A 106 -3.76 11.63 -1.79
CA ILE A 106 -3.85 12.07 -3.19
C ILE A 106 -3.42 13.53 -3.35
N GLU A 107 -3.90 14.42 -2.48
CA GLU A 107 -3.57 15.85 -2.51
C GLU A 107 -2.08 16.09 -2.26
N THR A 108 -1.48 15.34 -1.34
CA THR A 108 -0.06 15.42 -1.04
C THR A 108 0.78 15.03 -2.26
N LEU A 109 0.44 13.91 -2.90
CA LEU A 109 1.14 13.41 -4.09
C LEU A 109 1.05 14.38 -5.27
N THR A 110 -0.14 14.89 -5.56
CA THR A 110 -0.37 15.79 -6.69
C THR A 110 0.28 17.16 -6.49
N SER A 111 0.42 17.61 -5.25
CA SER A 111 1.13 18.85 -4.90
C SER A 111 2.65 18.72 -5.11
N ASP A 112 3.23 17.57 -4.74
CA ASP A 112 4.64 17.27 -4.96
C ASP A 112 5.00 17.20 -6.46
N GLU A 113 4.13 16.61 -7.29
CA GLU A 113 4.32 16.55 -8.73
C GLU A 113 4.30 17.94 -9.40
N ARG A 114 3.40 18.82 -8.97
CA ARG A 114 3.34 20.20 -9.47
C ARG A 114 4.61 20.97 -9.13
N SER A 115 5.13 20.78 -7.92
CA SER A 115 6.37 21.42 -7.46
C SER A 115 7.60 20.98 -8.28
N LYS A 116 7.65 19.71 -8.70
CA LYS A 116 8.75 19.17 -9.53
C LYS A 116 8.72 19.66 -11.00
N LYS A 117 7.58 20.09 -11.52
CA LYS A 117 7.44 20.60 -12.90
C LYS A 117 7.75 22.09 -13.05
N MET A 118 7.98 22.81 -11.94
CA MET A 118 8.25 24.26 -11.92
C MET A 118 9.74 24.61 -11.78
N VAL A 119 10.64 23.62 -11.85
CA VAL A 119 12.10 23.77 -11.82
C VAL A 119 12.69 23.45 -13.19
#